data_AF-A0A7W0RCT9-F1
#
_entry.id   AF-A0A7W0RCT9-F1
#
_cell.length_a   1.000
_cell.length_b   1.000
_cell.length_c   1.000
_cell.angle_alpha   90.00
_cell.angle_beta   90.00
_cell.angle_gamma   90.00
#
_symmetry.space_group_name_H-M   'P 1'
#
loop_
_entity.id
_entity.type
_entity.pdbx_description
1 polymer ?
#
loop_
_entity_poly.entity_id
_entity_poly.type
_entity_poly.pdbx_seq_one_letter_code
_entity_poly.pdbx_strand_id
1 'polypeptide(L)' 'MGDKIATWIACQVPLATLLRLSTSAAPTANATLTVSVVIPCLNEAESIAECVTRARSAMEGAGISGEVVVADNGSTDGSP' A
#
# COMPACT_ATOMS: atom_id res chain seq x y z
N MET A 1 -20.89 4.92 5.80
CA MET A 1 -19.89 4.66 6.86
C MET A 1 -19.18 3.36 6.50
N GLY A 2 -18.30 3.38 5.51
CA GLY A 2 -17.73 2.15 4.97
C GLY A 2 -17.06 2.35 3.63
N ASP A 3 -16.28 3.43 3.50
CA ASP A 3 -15.45 3.67 2.33
C ASP A 3 -14.00 3.63 2.82
N LYS A 4 -13.12 2.96 2.06
CA LYS A 4 -11.65 3.15 2.06
C LYS A 4 -10.84 2.40 3.13
N ILE A 5 -10.78 1.08 3.04
CA ILE A 5 -9.51 0.38 3.30
C ILE A 5 -8.90 0.04 1.95
N ALA A 6 -7.87 0.81 1.62
CA ALA A 6 -7.20 0.83 0.34
C ALA A 6 -6.75 -0.59 -0.08
N THR A 7 -7.06 -0.91 -1.33
CA THR A 7 -6.41 -1.87 -2.22
C THR A 7 -5.28 -2.70 -1.58
N TRP A 8 -5.65 -3.87 -1.08
CA TRP A 8 -4.74 -4.92 -0.64
C TRP A 8 -4.07 -5.53 -1.86
N ILE A 9 -2.80 -5.20 -2.12
CA ILE A 9 -1.96 -6.00 -3.01
C ILE A 9 -1.36 -7.10 -2.14
N ALA A 10 -2.11 -8.19 -1.96
CA ALA A 10 -1.54 -9.42 -1.45
C ALA A 10 -0.44 -9.87 -2.44
N CYS A 11 0.79 -9.97 -1.95
CA CYS A 11 1.93 -10.43 -2.72
C CYS A 11 1.86 -11.95 -2.88
N GLN A 12 0.99 -12.43 -3.76
CA GLN A 12 1.11 -13.74 -4.40
C GLN A 12 1.07 -13.60 -5.92
N VAL A 13 1.97 -12.78 -6.45
CA VAL A 13 2.24 -12.75 -7.90
C VAL A 13 3.54 -13.51 -8.18
N PRO A 14 3.49 -14.60 -8.98
CA PRO A 14 4.72 -15.19 -9.51
C PRO A 14 5.49 -14.12 -10.30
N LEU A 15 6.82 -14.20 -10.25
CA LEU A 15 7.84 -13.23 -10.70
C LEU A 15 7.72 -12.66 -12.14
N ALA A 16 6.66 -12.95 -12.90
CA ALA A 16 6.54 -12.64 -14.32
C ALA A 16 5.54 -11.55 -14.72
N THR A 17 4.69 -11.00 -13.82
CA THR A 17 3.63 -10.07 -14.24
C THR A 17 3.75 -8.68 -13.61
N LEU A 18 4.79 -7.96 -14.03
CA LEU A 18 4.90 -6.50 -13.90
C LEU A 18 4.14 -5.83 -15.05
N LEU A 19 2.82 -6.05 -15.15
CA LEU A 19 1.96 -5.24 -16.02
C LEU A 19 0.92 -4.53 -15.16
N ARG A 20 1.17 -3.25 -14.91
CA ARG A 20 0.21 -2.28 -14.33
C ARG A 20 -1.16 -2.46 -14.98
N LEU A 21 -2.13 -2.98 -14.23
CA LEU A 21 -3.54 -2.84 -14.58
C LEU A 21 -4.13 -1.74 -13.69
N SER A 22 -4.02 -0.50 -14.17
CA SER A 22 -4.81 0.62 -13.67
C SER A 22 -5.96 0.84 -14.66
N THR A 23 -7.17 0.43 -14.31
CA THR A 23 -8.37 0.87 -15.04
C THR A 23 -8.62 2.34 -14.73
N SER A 24 -8.60 3.14 -15.80
CA SER A 24 -8.55 4.59 -15.85
C SER A 24 -9.85 5.30 -15.42
N ALA A 25 -9.69 6.36 -14.62
CA ALA A 25 -10.52 7.57 -14.71
C ALA A 25 -9.62 8.82 -14.67
N ALA A 26 -9.42 9.43 -15.85
CA ALA A 26 -8.77 10.71 -16.18
C ALA A 26 -7.33 10.99 -15.67
N PRO A 27 -6.40 11.44 -16.54
CA PRO A 27 -5.05 11.83 -16.13
C PRO A 27 -5.08 13.22 -15.51
N THR A 28 -5.38 13.32 -14.21
CA THR A 28 -5.16 14.56 -13.45
C THR A 28 -3.75 14.53 -12.86
N ALA A 29 -2.81 15.09 -13.63
CA ALA A 29 -1.38 15.17 -13.35
C ALA A 29 -0.67 13.81 -13.16
N ASN A 30 0.41 13.56 -13.89
CA ASN A 30 1.40 12.56 -13.49
C ASN A 30 2.00 13.02 -12.16
N ALA A 31 1.32 12.76 -11.05
CA ALA A 31 1.91 12.85 -9.74
C ALA A 31 2.96 11.74 -9.69
N THR A 32 4.19 12.08 -10.10
CA THR A 32 5.34 11.21 -9.96
C THR A 32 5.45 10.86 -8.48
N LEU A 33 5.17 9.60 -8.16
CA LEU A 33 5.48 9.06 -6.85
C LEU A 33 6.99 9.16 -6.68
N THR A 34 7.44 9.90 -5.68
CA THR A 34 8.86 10.10 -5.40
C THR A 34 9.38 9.12 -4.35
N VAL A 35 8.47 8.52 -3.57
CA VAL A 35 8.80 7.57 -2.50
C VAL A 35 7.82 6.41 -2.48
N SER A 36 8.32 5.20 -2.28
CA SER A 36 7.53 4.02 -1.92
C SER A 36 7.96 3.55 -0.53
N VAL A 37 7.02 3.44 0.40
CA VAL A 37 7.25 2.85 1.73
C VAL A 37 6.80 1.41 1.70
N VAL A 38 7.74 0.47 1.83
CA VAL A 38 7.43 -0.97 1.87
C VAL A 38 7.40 -1.44 3.32
N ILE A 39 6.28 -2.03 3.74
CA ILE A 39 6.05 -2.56 5.08
C ILE A 39 5.91 -4.08 4.98
N PRO A 40 6.91 -4.87 5.39
CA PRO A 40 6.75 -6.33 5.49
C PRO A 40 5.74 -6.68 6.59
N CYS A 41 4.91 -7.69 6.33
CA CYS A 41 3.88 -8.20 7.23
C CYS A 41 3.95 -9.74 7.28
N LEU A 42 4.05 -10.32 8.47
CA LEU A 42 3.70 -11.69 8.84
C LEU A 42 3.07 -11.74 10.25
N ASN A 43 1.74 -11.85 10.31
CA ASN A 43 0.94 -11.91 11.54
C ASN A 43 1.06 -10.67 12.46
N GLU A 44 0.86 -9.47 11.92
CA GLU A 44 0.89 -8.22 12.68
C GLU A 44 -0.48 -7.52 12.72
N ALA A 45 -1.57 -8.28 12.90
CA ALA A 45 -2.93 -7.73 12.89
C ALA A 45 -3.12 -6.56 13.87
N GLU A 46 -2.39 -6.59 15.00
CA GLU A 46 -2.43 -5.54 16.02
C GLU A 46 -1.66 -4.27 15.64
N SER A 47 -0.65 -4.35 14.77
CA SER A 47 0.32 -3.27 14.53
C SER A 47 0.27 -2.68 13.12
N ILE A 48 -0.14 -3.46 12.13
CA ILE A 48 -0.02 -3.07 10.72
C ILE A 48 -0.82 -1.81 10.37
N ALA A 49 -2.00 -1.65 10.95
CA ALA A 49 -2.86 -0.49 10.72
C ALA A 49 -2.19 0.82 11.19
N GLU A 50 -1.53 0.80 12.35
CA GLU A 50 -0.78 1.95 12.85
C GLU A 50 0.43 2.24 11.96
N CYS A 51 1.15 1.21 11.54
CA CYS A 51 2.31 1.35 10.66
C CYS A 51 1.96 2.03 9.33
N VAL A 52 0.90 1.57 8.66
CA VAL A 52 0.38 2.18 7.42
C VAL A 52 -0.06 3.61 7.66
N THR A 53 -0.77 3.87 8.77
CA THR A 53 -1.25 5.22 9.10
C THR A 53 -0.09 6.19 9.27
N ARG A 54 0.95 5.80 10.03
CA ARG A 54 2.14 6.62 10.27
C ARG A 54 2.91 6.91 8.99
N ALA A 55 3.08 5.92 8.11
CA ALA A 55 3.74 6.10 6.82
C ALA A 55 3.01 7.14 5.95
N ARG A 56 1.67 7.04 5.89
CA ARG A 56 0.84 7.99 5.13
C ARG A 56 0.90 9.40 5.73
N SER A 57 0.73 9.53 7.04
CA SER A 57 0.78 10.84 7.71
C SER A 57 2.15 11.51 7.60
N ALA A 58 3.23 10.74 7.61
CA ALA A 58 4.58 11.28 7.40
C ALA A 58 4.76 11.85 5.99
N MET A 59 4.29 11.13 4.96
CA MET A 59 4.36 11.62 3.57
C MET A 59 3.47 12.84 3.37
N GLU A 60 2.25 12.84 3.92
CA GLU A 60 1.33 13.98 3.86
C GLU A 60 1.91 15.21 4.56
N GLY A 61 2.43 15.05 5.78
CA GLY A 61 3.06 16.13 6.54
C GLY A 61 4.33 16.70 5.89
N ALA A 62 5.01 15.89 5.06
CA ALA A 62 6.18 16.32 4.29
C ALA A 62 5.84 16.85 2.89
N GLY A 63 4.57 16.80 2.44
CA GLY A 63 4.18 17.16 1.08
C GLY A 63 4.77 16.22 0.01
N ILE A 64 5.10 14.98 0.37
CA ILE A 64 5.71 13.98 -0.51
C ILE A 64 4.61 13.15 -1.16
N SER A 65 4.60 13.09 -2.49
CA SER A 65 3.76 12.16 -3.24
C SER A 65 4.38 10.76 -3.20
N GLY A 66 3.68 9.78 -2.64
CA GLY A 66 4.21 8.43 -2.50
C GLY A 66 3.14 7.37 -2.29
N GLU A 67 3.58 6.12 -2.23
CA GLU A 67 2.74 4.95 -1.99
C GLU A 67 3.20 4.18 -0.74
N VAL A 68 2.26 3.44 -0.14
CA VAL A 68 2.57 2.46 0.91
C VAL A 68 2.22 1.09 0.36
N VAL A 69 3.20 0.18 0.38
CA VAL A 69 3.05 -1.21 -0.08
C VAL A 69 3.22 -2.10 1.15
N VAL A 70 2.21 -2.91 1.46
CA VAL A 70 2.31 -3.92 2.51
C VAL A 70 2.61 -5.27 1.86
N ALA A 71 3.73 -5.88 2.23
CA ALA A 71 4.18 -7.14 1.67
C ALA A 71 3.94 -8.27 2.68
N ASP A 72 2.81 -8.97 2.52
CA ASP A 72 2.48 -10.15 3.32
C ASP A 72 3.29 -11.39 2.91
N ASN A 73 3.68 -12.20 3.89
CA ASN A 73 4.36 -13.48 3.73
C ASN A 73 3.57 -14.66 4.32
N GLY A 74 2.25 -14.66 4.18
CA GLY A 74 1.38 -15.76 4.60
C GLY A 74 0.82 -15.60 6.01
N SER A 75 0.32 -14.42 6.34
CA SER A 75 -0.36 -14.17 7.62
C SER A 75 -1.62 -15.02 7.79
N THR A 76 -1.95 -15.31 9.05
CA THR A 76 -3.06 -16.20 9.48
C THR A 76 -3.90 -15.61 10.60
N ASP A 77 -3.54 -14.42 11.09
CA ASP A 77 -4.14 -13.74 12.24
C ASP A 77 -5.14 -12.62 11.84
N GLY A 78 -5.36 -12.40 10.55
CA GLY A 78 -6.24 -11.35 10.02
C GLY A 78 -5.56 -10.03 9.69
N SER A 79 -4.22 -9.97 9.73
CA SER A 79 -3.41 -8.92 9.09
C SER A 79 -3.42 -9.09 7.56
N PRO A 80 -2.83 -8.17 6.76
CA PRO A 80 -2.50 -8.54 5.39
C PRO A 80 -1.71 -9.84 5.40
#